data_AF-A0A4Q5VAM4-F1
#
_entry.id   AF-A0A4Q5VAM4-F1
#
_cell.length_a   1.000
_cell.length_b   1.000
_cell.length_c   1.000
_cell.angle_alpha   90.00
_cell.angle_beta   90.00
_cell.angle_gamma   90.00
#
_symmetry.space_group_name_H-M   'P 1'
#
loop_
_entity.id
_entity.type
_entity.pdbx_description
1 polymer ?
#
loop_
_entity_poly.entity_id
_entity_poly.type
_entity_poly.pdbx_seq_one_letter_code
_entity_poly.pdbx_strand_id
1 'polypeptide(L)'
;MSQQYQLAKQCREEGFNSFLSELVANAMASLNERSDTILNEIRDAHDARMWQFELREDALERDRIIADGLHPHSSFNNWWDSLKSEERESWNDSYQKFQYGTNGGEEFHGCFQLAVINFLHSRDEYYKTPFCAFCDSRHAEPGSCMKSNRSKQADEIECRYHLSIIGDKPWQYNGIEVHGVRDIHTDQDDREGTCFEIDDDDPELYSVYLHCVAGGIDCVGDFSLLLDAKKYARDLELLYSWPSYTFCNEIRPN
;
A
#
# COMPACT_ATOMS: atom_id res chain seq x y z
N MET A 1 -14.41 -50.01 -14.13
CA MET A 1 -14.63 -50.73 -12.86
C MET A 1 -14.42 -49.75 -11.73
N SER A 2 -15.41 -49.54 -10.85
CA SER A 2 -15.28 -48.53 -9.78
C SER A 2 -14.30 -49.00 -8.70
N GLN A 3 -13.66 -48.05 -8.04
CA GLN A 3 -12.71 -48.27 -6.94
C GLN A 3 -13.32 -49.16 -5.83
N GLN A 4 -14.63 -49.04 -5.60
CA GLN A 4 -15.37 -49.88 -4.66
C GLN A 4 -15.41 -51.37 -5.04
N TYR A 5 -15.40 -51.70 -6.34
CA TYR A 5 -15.44 -53.10 -6.79
C TYR A 5 -14.07 -53.80 -6.64
N GLN A 6 -12.97 -53.05 -6.81
CA GLN A 6 -11.61 -53.55 -6.57
C GLN A 6 -11.39 -53.83 -5.06
N LEU A 7 -11.84 -52.92 -4.19
CA LEU A 7 -11.76 -53.07 -2.73
C LEU A 7 -12.54 -54.29 -2.22
N ALA A 8 -13.74 -54.54 -2.75
CA ALA A 8 -14.57 -55.68 -2.35
C ALA A 8 -13.97 -57.05 -2.72
N LYS A 9 -13.18 -57.11 -3.80
CA LYS A 9 -12.51 -58.35 -4.23
C LYS A 9 -11.26 -58.62 -3.38
N GLN A 10 -10.47 -57.59 -3.09
CA GLN A 10 -9.25 -57.68 -2.28
C GLN A 10 -9.54 -58.13 -0.82
N CYS A 11 -10.67 -57.68 -0.23
CA CYS A 11 -11.14 -58.13 1.08
C CYS A 11 -11.38 -59.65 1.21
N ARG A 12 -11.63 -60.38 0.12
CA ARG A 12 -11.83 -61.84 0.16
C ARG A 12 -10.53 -62.63 0.17
N GLU A 13 -9.44 -62.06 -0.33
CA GLU A 13 -8.19 -62.78 -0.58
C GLU A 13 -7.15 -62.58 0.55
N GLU A 14 -7.17 -61.45 1.26
CA GLU A 14 -6.15 -61.10 2.28
C GLU A 14 -6.64 -61.16 3.74
N GLY A 15 -7.92 -61.46 3.96
CA GLY A 15 -8.53 -61.53 5.28
C GLY A 15 -8.99 -60.16 5.81
N PHE A 16 -10.26 -60.10 6.22
CA PHE A 16 -10.96 -58.88 6.64
C PHE A 16 -10.21 -58.02 7.70
N ASN A 17 -9.44 -58.64 8.59
CA ASN A 17 -8.67 -57.93 9.61
C ASN A 17 -7.49 -57.12 9.04
N SER A 18 -6.86 -57.61 7.96
CA SER A 18 -5.77 -56.88 7.29
C SER A 18 -6.29 -55.60 6.65
N PHE A 19 -7.40 -55.72 5.92
CA PHE A 19 -8.10 -54.59 5.30
C PHE A 19 -8.52 -53.52 6.32
N LEU A 20 -9.11 -53.93 7.44
CA LEU A 20 -9.50 -52.98 8.51
C LEU A 20 -8.28 -52.28 9.10
N SER A 21 -7.17 -52.98 9.31
CA SER A 21 -5.94 -52.38 9.84
C SER A 21 -5.37 -51.34 8.88
N GLU A 22 -5.37 -51.62 7.58
CA GLU A 22 -4.90 -50.69 6.56
C GLU A 22 -5.81 -49.46 6.46
N LEU A 23 -7.14 -49.66 6.48
CA LEU A 23 -8.10 -48.56 6.45
C LEU A 23 -7.94 -47.63 7.66
N VAL A 24 -7.77 -48.17 8.87
CA VAL A 24 -7.53 -47.39 10.08
C VAL A 24 -6.20 -46.65 10.00
N ALA A 25 -5.13 -47.31 9.53
CA ALA A 25 -3.83 -46.67 9.36
C ALA A 25 -3.89 -45.48 8.38
N ASN A 26 -4.57 -45.65 7.23
CA ASN A 26 -4.74 -44.59 6.24
C ASN A 26 -5.59 -43.43 6.78
N ALA A 27 -6.68 -43.74 7.51
CA ALA A 27 -7.51 -42.71 8.14
C ALA A 27 -6.73 -41.91 9.20
N MET A 28 -5.94 -42.60 10.04
CA MET A 28 -5.09 -41.95 11.04
C MET A 28 -4.00 -41.10 10.39
N ALA A 29 -3.37 -41.57 9.31
CA ALA A 29 -2.38 -40.79 8.57
C ALA A 29 -2.99 -39.52 7.99
N SER A 30 -4.16 -39.61 7.37
CA SER A 30 -4.88 -38.45 6.82
C SER A 30 -5.32 -37.46 7.91
N LEU A 31 -5.78 -37.95 9.07
CA LEU A 31 -6.11 -37.10 10.22
C LEU A 31 -4.88 -36.38 10.77
N ASN A 32 -3.75 -37.07 10.88
CA ASN A 32 -2.49 -36.49 11.35
C ASN A 32 -2.00 -35.40 10.37
N GLU A 33 -1.99 -35.68 9.07
CA GLU A 33 -1.61 -34.69 8.04
C GLU A 33 -2.51 -33.44 8.10
N ARG A 34 -3.83 -33.63 8.26
CA ARG A 34 -4.76 -32.50 8.39
C ARG A 34 -4.53 -31.73 9.69
N SER A 35 -4.25 -32.43 10.79
CA SER A 35 -3.93 -31.83 12.08
C SER A 35 -2.66 -30.98 11.99
N ASP A 36 -1.60 -31.51 11.37
CA ASP A 36 -0.34 -30.79 11.19
C ASP A 36 -0.52 -29.55 10.31
N THR A 37 -1.34 -29.66 9.26
CA THR A 37 -1.71 -28.51 8.41
C THR A 37 -2.39 -27.41 9.24
N ILE A 38 -3.41 -27.75 10.03
CA ILE A 38 -4.13 -26.79 10.87
C ILE A 38 -3.20 -26.17 11.93
N LEU A 39 -2.33 -26.97 12.54
CA LEU A 39 -1.37 -26.46 13.54
C LEU A 39 -0.37 -25.48 12.92
N ASN A 40 0.09 -25.73 11.70
CA ASN A 40 0.94 -24.79 10.97
C ASN A 40 0.18 -23.50 10.61
N GLU A 41 -1.05 -23.60 10.10
CA GLU A 41 -1.89 -22.42 9.82
C GLU A 41 -2.12 -21.55 11.07
N ILE A 42 -2.37 -22.18 12.22
CA ILE A 42 -2.53 -21.48 13.51
C ILE A 42 -1.23 -20.79 13.93
N ARG A 43 -0.08 -21.47 13.78
CA ARG A 43 1.22 -20.90 14.12
C ARG A 43 1.54 -19.69 13.24
N ASP A 44 1.37 -19.82 11.93
CA ASP A 44 1.65 -18.74 10.98
C ASP A 44 0.75 -17.52 11.26
N ALA A 45 -0.54 -17.75 11.57
CA ALA A 45 -1.47 -16.68 11.95
C ALA A 45 -1.09 -16.04 13.30
N HIS A 46 -0.60 -16.82 14.26
CA HIS A 46 -0.11 -16.30 15.54
C HIS A 46 1.14 -15.43 15.34
N ASP A 47 2.10 -15.90 14.56
CA ASP A 47 3.36 -15.18 14.31
C ASP A 47 3.11 -13.87 13.56
N ALA A 48 2.22 -13.88 12.55
CA ALA A 48 1.79 -12.66 11.87
C ALA A 48 1.14 -11.66 12.84
N ARG A 49 0.35 -12.14 13.80
CA ARG A 49 -0.29 -11.27 14.81
C ARG A 49 0.72 -10.73 15.83
N MET A 50 1.68 -11.53 16.26
CA MET A 50 2.75 -11.07 17.15
C MET A 50 3.61 -9.99 16.49
N TRP A 51 3.96 -10.18 15.22
CA TRP A 51 4.64 -9.18 14.41
C TRP A 51 3.86 -7.86 14.33
N GLN A 52 2.53 -7.92 14.13
CA GLN A 52 1.69 -6.72 14.15
C GLN A 52 1.67 -6.01 15.52
N PHE A 53 1.75 -6.77 16.63
CA PHE A 53 1.85 -6.18 17.96
C PHE A 53 3.18 -5.47 18.18
N GLU A 54 4.30 -6.10 17.80
CA GLU A 54 5.63 -5.50 17.89
C GLU A 54 5.71 -4.20 17.07
N LEU A 55 5.25 -4.23 15.81
CA LEU A 55 5.16 -3.03 14.97
C LEU A 55 4.33 -1.91 15.62
N ARG A 56 3.23 -2.27 16.30
CA ARG A 56 2.37 -1.31 16.99
C ARG A 56 3.01 -0.74 18.24
N GLU A 57 3.69 -1.56 19.05
CA GLU A 57 4.41 -1.08 20.23
C GLU A 57 5.55 -0.14 19.83
N ASP A 58 6.31 -0.49 18.79
CA ASP A 58 7.34 0.37 18.21
C ASP A 58 6.78 1.69 17.70
N ALA A 59 5.61 1.67 17.05
CA ALA A 59 4.92 2.88 16.62
C ALA A 59 4.50 3.76 17.80
N LEU A 60 3.92 3.16 18.85
CA LEU A 60 3.49 3.88 20.05
C LEU A 60 4.67 4.49 20.82
N GLU A 61 5.78 3.76 20.95
CA GLU A 61 6.98 4.28 21.60
C GLU A 61 7.60 5.43 20.80
N ARG A 62 7.61 5.34 19.46
CA ARG A 62 7.99 6.46 18.60
C ARG A 62 7.07 7.66 18.82
N ASP A 63 5.75 7.48 18.74
CA ASP A 63 4.77 8.55 18.97
C ASP A 63 4.97 9.21 20.33
N ARG A 64 5.28 8.43 21.36
CA ARG A 64 5.59 8.93 22.70
C ARG A 64 6.86 9.77 22.70
N ILE A 65 7.95 9.31 22.09
CA ILE A 65 9.21 10.08 21.98
C ILE A 65 8.96 11.41 21.27
N ILE A 66 8.19 11.40 20.18
CA ILE A 66 7.82 12.62 19.45
C ILE A 66 6.98 13.54 20.32
N ALA A 67 5.95 13.01 20.99
CA ALA A 67 5.08 13.78 21.87
C ALA A 67 5.85 14.39 23.05
N ASP A 68 6.70 13.61 23.71
CA ASP A 68 7.53 14.05 24.83
C ASP A 68 8.57 15.10 24.38
N GLY A 69 9.08 14.99 23.16
CA GLY A 69 9.98 15.97 22.54
C GLY A 69 9.26 17.26 22.14
N LEU A 70 7.99 17.20 21.74
CA LEU A 70 7.19 18.36 21.32
C LEU A 70 6.53 19.09 22.50
N HIS A 71 6.09 18.36 23.53
CA HIS A 71 5.32 18.88 24.66
C HIS A 71 5.95 20.10 25.36
N PRO A 72 7.28 20.20 25.52
CA PRO A 72 7.91 21.38 26.15
C PRO A 72 7.81 22.67 25.31
N HIS A 73 7.46 22.57 24.02
CA HIS A 73 7.50 23.68 23.08
C HIS A 73 6.10 24.20 22.79
N SER A 74 5.96 25.53 22.73
CA SER A 74 4.69 26.18 22.43
C SER A 74 4.30 26.17 20.95
N SER A 75 5.20 25.72 20.06
CA SER A 75 4.94 25.55 18.63
C SER A 75 5.98 24.62 17.97
N PHE A 76 5.66 24.08 16.79
CA PHE A 76 6.63 23.32 15.97
C PHE A 76 7.85 24.14 15.57
N ASN A 77 7.71 25.45 15.33
CA ASN A 77 8.85 26.33 15.06
C ASN A 77 9.79 26.40 16.27
N ASN A 78 9.24 26.58 17.46
CA ASN A 78 10.04 26.65 18.69
C ASN A 78 10.74 25.33 18.99
N TRP A 79 10.09 24.21 18.68
CA TRP A 79 10.72 22.89 18.76
C TRP A 79 11.86 22.76 17.74
N TRP A 80 11.59 23.00 16.46
CA TRP A 80 12.60 22.89 15.41
C TRP A 80 13.81 23.79 15.65
N ASP A 81 13.57 25.04 16.08
CA ASP A 81 14.62 26.00 16.38
C ASP A 81 15.45 25.60 17.61
N SER A 82 14.89 24.78 18.51
CA SER A 82 15.61 24.25 19.67
C SER A 82 16.50 23.05 19.36
N LEU A 83 16.24 22.34 18.25
CA LEU A 83 17.05 21.21 17.81
C LEU A 83 18.43 21.68 17.35
N LYS A 84 19.46 20.89 17.64
CA LYS A 84 20.80 21.04 17.08
C LYS A 84 20.80 20.69 15.58
N SER A 85 21.86 21.08 14.87
CA SER A 85 21.99 20.83 13.43
C SER A 85 21.90 19.33 13.11
N GLU A 86 22.58 18.50 13.89
CA GLU A 86 22.62 17.05 13.70
C GLU A 86 21.26 16.39 13.93
N GLU A 87 20.48 16.93 14.88
CA GLU A 87 19.12 16.45 15.15
C GLU A 87 18.18 16.83 14.00
N ARG A 88 18.26 18.06 13.48
CA ARG A 88 17.48 18.50 12.30
C ARG A 88 17.80 17.66 11.06
N GLU A 89 19.08 17.35 10.84
CA GLU A 89 19.51 16.46 9.75
C GLU A 89 18.93 15.05 9.92
N SER A 90 18.97 14.49 11.14
CA SER A 90 18.36 13.18 11.42
C SER A 90 16.84 13.16 11.18
N TRP A 91 16.14 14.23 11.53
CA TRP A 91 14.72 14.39 11.23
C TRP A 91 14.45 14.53 9.73
N ASN A 92 15.28 15.27 9.01
CA ASN A 92 15.18 15.40 7.56
C ASN A 92 15.43 14.07 6.86
N ASP A 93 16.46 13.32 7.25
CA ASP A 93 16.76 11.98 6.73
C ASP A 93 15.59 11.02 6.95
N SER A 94 14.98 11.07 8.14
CA SER A 94 13.83 10.22 8.47
C SER A 94 12.60 10.57 7.65
N TYR A 95 12.36 11.87 7.42
CA TYR A 95 11.30 12.35 6.54
C TYR A 95 11.55 12.01 5.07
N GLN A 96 12.78 12.14 4.57
CA GLN A 96 13.16 11.76 3.22
C GLN A 96 12.98 10.25 2.98
N LYS A 97 13.36 9.41 3.96
CA LYS A 97 13.10 7.96 3.92
C LYS A 97 11.61 7.64 3.95
N PHE A 98 10.80 8.40 4.70
CA PHE A 98 9.34 8.26 4.70
C PHE A 98 8.74 8.61 3.33
N GLN A 99 9.16 9.73 2.74
CA GLN A 99 8.62 10.23 1.47
C GLN A 99 9.06 9.40 0.25
N TYR A 100 10.32 9.00 0.21
CA TYR A 100 10.93 8.41 -0.99
C TYR A 100 11.31 6.93 -0.81
N GLY A 101 10.98 6.34 0.34
CA GLY A 101 11.43 5.01 0.72
C GLY A 101 12.93 4.95 1.00
N THR A 102 13.39 3.85 1.60
CA THR A 102 14.80 3.48 1.43
C THR A 102 14.98 3.02 -0.03
N ASN A 103 16.14 3.28 -0.62
CA ASN A 103 16.49 2.76 -1.95
C ASN A 103 16.34 1.22 -1.97
N GLY A 104 15.16 0.70 -2.31
CA GLY A 104 14.91 -0.73 -2.54
C GLY A 104 14.10 -1.51 -1.49
N GLY A 105 12.94 -1.01 -1.06
CA GLY A 105 11.83 -1.91 -0.67
C GLY A 105 11.55 -2.12 0.81
N GLU A 106 12.04 -1.29 1.72
CA GLU A 106 11.50 -1.28 3.09
C GLU A 106 10.31 -0.31 3.14
N GLU A 107 9.10 -0.86 3.31
CA GLU A 107 7.92 -0.07 3.66
C GLU A 107 8.21 0.68 4.96
N PHE A 108 8.42 2.00 4.88
CA PHE A 108 8.66 2.80 6.05
C PHE A 108 7.34 2.94 6.83
N HIS A 109 7.11 2.02 7.77
CA HIS A 109 5.97 2.04 8.70
C HIS A 109 6.13 3.10 9.81
N GLY A 110 6.60 4.28 9.42
CA GLY A 110 6.83 5.41 10.32
C GLY A 110 5.56 6.20 10.51
N CYS A 111 4.92 6.02 11.66
CA CYS A 111 3.90 6.92 12.17
C CYS A 111 4.57 8.23 12.57
N PHE A 112 4.89 9.10 11.61
CA PHE A 112 4.99 10.50 11.98
C PHE A 112 3.55 10.99 12.21
N GLN A 113 3.33 11.74 13.30
CA GLN A 113 2.12 12.52 13.38
C GLN A 113 2.02 13.40 12.12
N LEU A 114 0.87 13.39 11.46
CA LEU A 114 0.63 14.14 10.21
C LEU A 114 1.03 15.62 10.35
N ALA A 115 0.88 16.19 11.54
CA ALA A 115 1.32 17.55 11.85
C ALA A 115 2.84 17.74 11.73
N VAL A 116 3.65 16.76 12.14
CA VAL A 116 5.12 16.76 11.99
C VAL A 116 5.49 16.59 10.52
N ILE A 117 4.83 15.69 9.78
CA ILE A 117 5.04 15.55 8.32
C ILE A 117 4.78 16.87 7.61
N ASN A 118 3.62 17.48 7.86
CA ASN A 118 3.24 18.74 7.21
C ASN A 118 4.22 19.86 7.57
N PHE A 119 4.69 19.89 8.83
CA PHE A 119 5.71 20.83 9.26
C PHE A 119 7.04 20.61 8.51
N LEU A 120 7.56 19.39 8.49
CA LEU A 120 8.80 19.04 7.79
C LEU A 120 8.69 19.30 6.29
N HIS A 121 7.57 18.96 5.68
CA HIS A 121 7.25 19.26 4.29
C HIS A 121 7.27 20.77 3.99
N SER A 122 6.71 21.61 4.89
CA SER A 122 6.76 23.07 4.72
C SER A 122 8.17 23.66 4.77
N ARG A 123 9.07 22.96 5.48
CA ARG A 123 10.49 23.31 5.66
C ARG A 123 11.38 22.69 4.61
N ASP A 124 10.90 21.68 3.90
CA ASP A 124 11.66 21.00 2.88
C ASP A 124 11.95 21.97 1.71
N GLU A 125 13.20 22.42 1.64
CA GLU A 125 13.68 23.23 0.52
C GLU A 125 13.92 22.38 -0.72
N TYR A 126 13.98 21.05 -0.58
CA TYR A 126 14.12 20.13 -1.70
C TYR A 126 12.96 20.29 -2.69
N TYR A 127 11.70 20.34 -2.23
CA TYR A 127 10.55 20.66 -3.09
C TYR A 127 10.54 22.10 -3.63
N LYS A 128 11.31 23.01 -3.03
CA LYS A 128 11.51 24.39 -3.52
C LYS A 128 12.66 24.49 -4.52
N THR A 129 13.41 23.41 -4.71
CA THR A 129 14.48 23.31 -5.70
C THR A 129 14.12 22.27 -6.77
N PRO A 130 14.47 22.48 -8.04
CA PRO A 130 14.09 21.57 -9.13
C PRO A 130 14.90 20.25 -9.15
N PHE A 131 15.43 19.77 -8.02
CA PHE A 131 16.44 18.72 -7.97
C PHE A 131 15.94 17.46 -7.27
N CYS A 132 16.04 16.33 -7.98
CA CYS A 132 15.77 14.98 -7.49
C CYS A 132 17.08 14.31 -6.99
N ALA A 133 17.02 13.51 -5.93
CA ALA A 133 18.12 12.81 -5.24
C ALA A 133 18.83 11.81 -6.15
N PHE A 134 18.16 11.39 -7.21
CA PHE A 134 18.71 10.62 -8.30
C PHE A 134 19.81 11.38 -9.07
N CYS A 135 19.69 12.71 -9.20
CA CYS A 135 20.67 13.54 -9.91
C CYS A 135 21.92 13.81 -9.07
N ASP A 136 21.75 13.96 -7.75
CA ASP A 136 22.84 14.33 -6.83
C ASP A 136 23.81 13.15 -6.59
N SER A 137 23.28 11.93 -6.47
CA SER A 137 24.09 10.73 -6.21
C SER A 137 24.92 10.24 -7.40
N ARG A 138 24.73 10.77 -8.63
CA ARG A 138 25.38 10.26 -9.86
C ARG A 138 26.09 11.28 -10.73
N HIS A 139 26.21 12.54 -10.30
CA HIS A 139 26.75 13.63 -11.14
C HIS A 139 26.02 13.75 -12.50
N ALA A 140 24.72 13.45 -12.51
CA ALA A 140 23.93 13.48 -13.72
C ALA A 140 23.46 14.91 -13.99
N GLU A 141 23.35 15.31 -15.26
CA GLU A 141 22.88 16.66 -15.60
C GLU A 141 21.49 16.93 -14.99
N PRO A 142 21.22 18.15 -14.51
CA PRO A 142 19.91 18.53 -14.00
C PRO A 142 18.79 18.16 -14.98
N GLY A 143 17.78 17.40 -14.53
CA GLY A 143 16.65 16.96 -15.37
C GLY A 143 16.87 15.68 -16.19
N SER A 144 18.02 15.02 -16.05
CA SER A 144 18.29 13.72 -16.71
C SER A 144 17.47 12.55 -16.12
N CYS A 145 17.10 12.61 -14.83
CA CYS A 145 16.22 11.63 -14.19
C CYS A 145 14.82 11.54 -14.84
N MET A 146 14.31 12.65 -15.40
CA MET A 146 13.02 12.65 -16.11
C MET A 146 13.08 11.90 -17.46
N LYS A 147 14.28 11.63 -18.00
CA LYS A 147 14.46 11.06 -19.35
C LYS A 147 14.76 9.57 -19.36
N SER A 148 15.31 9.00 -18.28
CA SER A 148 15.85 7.63 -18.30
C SER A 148 15.19 6.63 -17.37
N ASN A 149 14.18 7.01 -16.57
CA ASN A 149 13.62 6.14 -15.52
C ASN A 149 12.13 5.79 -15.69
N ARG A 150 11.57 5.94 -16.90
CA ARG A 150 10.16 5.61 -17.21
C ARG A 150 9.75 4.14 -17.05
N SER A 151 10.66 3.19 -16.82
CA SER A 151 10.33 1.77 -17.04
C SER A 151 10.39 0.82 -15.86
N LYS A 152 10.85 1.20 -14.66
CA LYS A 152 10.93 0.25 -13.52
C LYS A 152 10.72 0.79 -12.10
N GLN A 153 10.60 2.10 -11.90
CA GLN A 153 10.42 2.71 -10.58
C GLN A 153 9.19 3.64 -10.50
N ALA A 154 8.44 3.73 -11.61
CA ALA A 154 7.21 4.48 -11.75
C ALA A 154 6.00 3.79 -11.08
N ASP A 155 6.04 2.48 -10.89
CA ASP A 155 4.84 1.71 -10.52
C ASP A 155 4.38 1.87 -9.06
N GLU A 156 5.25 2.29 -8.13
CA GLU A 156 4.88 2.41 -6.69
C GLU A 156 4.72 3.84 -6.18
N ILE A 157 5.42 4.84 -6.73
CA ILE A 157 5.44 6.22 -6.20
C ILE A 157 4.61 7.19 -7.07
N GLU A 158 4.48 6.97 -8.39
CA GLU A 158 3.76 7.91 -9.28
C GLU A 158 2.22 7.82 -9.15
N CYS A 159 1.70 6.87 -8.38
CA CYS A 159 0.27 6.56 -8.32
C CYS A 159 -0.49 7.21 -7.15
N ARG A 160 0.17 7.97 -6.26
CA ARG A 160 -0.46 8.55 -5.06
C ARG A 160 -0.13 10.03 -4.90
N TYR A 161 -1.07 10.90 -5.23
CA TYR A 161 -0.86 12.36 -5.20
C TYR A 161 -1.89 13.11 -4.34
N HIS A 162 -2.57 12.44 -3.39
CA HIS A 162 -3.56 13.07 -2.52
C HIS A 162 -3.00 14.25 -1.70
N LEU A 163 -1.71 14.25 -1.32
CA LEU A 163 -1.13 15.36 -0.56
C LEU A 163 -1.09 16.67 -1.35
N SER A 164 -0.84 16.63 -2.66
CA SER A 164 -0.81 17.82 -3.51
C SER A 164 -2.22 18.33 -3.85
N ILE A 165 -3.19 17.41 -3.94
CA ILE A 165 -4.58 17.72 -4.29
C ILE A 165 -5.39 18.18 -3.06
N ILE A 166 -5.29 17.46 -1.94
CA ILE A 166 -6.00 17.80 -0.70
C ILE A 166 -5.34 19.00 -0.03
N GLY A 167 -4.00 19.00 0.04
CA GLY A 167 -3.21 20.04 0.68
C GLY A 167 -3.74 20.40 2.07
N ASP A 168 -3.92 21.70 2.29
CA ASP A 168 -4.46 22.27 3.53
C ASP A 168 -6.00 22.37 3.55
N LYS A 169 -6.72 21.78 2.58
CA LYS A 169 -8.16 22.01 2.36
C LYS A 169 -9.02 20.74 2.36
N PRO A 170 -8.92 19.84 3.35
CA PRO A 170 -9.72 18.62 3.39
C PRO A 170 -11.24 18.89 3.43
N TRP A 171 -11.68 20.05 3.95
CA TRP A 171 -13.11 20.41 3.99
C TRP A 171 -13.74 20.63 2.61
N GLN A 172 -12.96 20.64 1.53
CA GLN A 172 -13.48 20.73 0.17
C GLN A 172 -14.01 19.40 -0.36
N TYR A 173 -13.73 18.28 0.32
CA TYR A 173 -14.09 16.95 -0.12
C TYR A 173 -14.98 16.24 0.91
N ASN A 174 -15.81 15.31 0.45
CA ASN A 174 -16.73 14.57 1.33
C ASN A 174 -16.94 13.11 0.93
N GLY A 175 -16.19 12.61 -0.06
CA GLY A 175 -16.33 11.25 -0.57
C GLY A 175 -15.13 10.85 -1.40
N ILE A 176 -14.95 9.55 -1.56
CA ILE A 176 -13.91 8.94 -2.39
C ILE A 176 -14.61 8.04 -3.39
N GLU A 177 -14.20 8.12 -4.66
CA GLU A 177 -14.80 7.36 -5.75
C GLU A 177 -13.69 6.58 -6.47
N VAL A 178 -13.89 5.28 -6.67
CA VAL A 178 -12.99 4.41 -7.43
C VAL A 178 -13.67 4.03 -8.73
N HIS A 179 -13.07 4.42 -9.84
CA HIS A 179 -13.58 4.19 -11.17
C HIS A 179 -12.58 3.44 -12.03
N GLY A 180 -13.11 2.63 -12.94
CA GLY A 180 -12.38 2.18 -14.11
C GLY A 180 -12.25 3.33 -15.10
N VAL A 181 -11.08 3.46 -15.73
CA VAL A 181 -10.86 4.47 -16.77
C VAL A 181 -10.10 3.86 -17.93
N ARG A 182 -10.27 4.47 -19.11
CA ARG A 182 -9.51 4.14 -20.31
C ARG A 182 -8.95 5.39 -20.96
N ASP A 183 -7.80 5.26 -21.59
CA ASP A 183 -7.21 6.35 -22.34
C ASP A 183 -7.99 6.54 -23.65
N ILE A 184 -8.55 7.73 -23.85
CA ILE A 184 -9.27 8.05 -25.08
C ILE A 184 -8.34 8.60 -26.17
N HIS A 185 -7.05 8.77 -25.88
CA HIS A 185 -6.06 9.22 -26.85
C HIS A 185 -5.57 8.04 -27.68
N THR A 186 -6.30 7.75 -28.76
CA THR A 186 -5.95 6.65 -29.66
C THR A 186 -5.10 7.04 -30.87
N ASP A 187 -5.00 8.31 -31.30
CA ASP A 187 -4.22 8.63 -32.51
C ASP A 187 -3.59 10.05 -32.53
N GLN A 188 -2.26 10.06 -32.46
CA GLN A 188 -1.25 10.97 -33.05
C GLN A 188 -1.31 12.51 -33.06
N ASP A 189 -2.39 13.23 -32.73
CA ASP A 189 -2.42 14.69 -33.04
C ASP A 189 -2.46 15.70 -31.87
N ASP A 190 -2.70 15.29 -30.62
CA ASP A 190 -2.67 16.25 -29.50
C ASP A 190 -1.51 15.98 -28.52
N ARG A 191 -0.58 16.94 -28.47
CA ARG A 191 0.58 16.95 -27.55
C ARG A 191 0.22 17.51 -26.17
N GLU A 192 -1.06 17.69 -25.87
CA GLU A 192 -1.54 18.39 -24.67
C GLU A 192 -2.32 17.46 -23.74
N GLY A 193 -1.59 16.51 -23.15
CA GLY A 193 -2.03 15.79 -21.94
C GLY A 193 -2.64 14.41 -22.16
N THR A 194 -2.63 13.62 -21.09
CA THR A 194 -3.37 12.37 -20.95
C THR A 194 -4.82 12.71 -20.60
N CYS A 195 -5.79 12.39 -21.46
CA CYS A 195 -7.20 12.44 -21.07
C CYS A 195 -7.74 11.03 -20.92
N PHE A 196 -8.26 10.74 -19.74
CA PHE A 196 -8.97 9.52 -19.43
C PHE A 196 -10.47 9.78 -19.44
N GLU A 197 -11.24 8.80 -19.90
CA GLU A 197 -12.68 8.77 -19.64
C GLU A 197 -13.02 7.65 -18.68
N ILE A 198 -14.09 7.83 -17.91
CA ILE A 198 -14.60 6.80 -17.00
C ILE A 198 -15.24 5.69 -17.84
N ASP A 199 -14.70 4.48 -17.69
CA ASP A 199 -15.21 3.24 -18.28
C ASP A 199 -15.15 2.15 -17.21
N ASP A 200 -16.24 2.01 -16.46
CA ASP A 200 -16.35 1.03 -15.37
C ASP A 200 -16.62 -0.40 -15.88
N ASP A 201 -16.96 -0.55 -17.17
CA ASP A 201 -17.32 -1.82 -17.80
C ASP A 201 -16.11 -2.51 -18.44
N ASP A 202 -15.24 -1.76 -19.14
CA ASP A 202 -14.01 -2.25 -19.77
C ASP A 202 -12.80 -1.32 -19.51
N PRO A 203 -12.35 -1.20 -18.24
CA PRO A 203 -11.25 -0.30 -17.91
C PRO A 203 -9.89 -0.78 -18.39
N GLU A 204 -9.01 0.16 -18.73
CA GLU A 204 -7.58 -0.10 -18.95
C GLU A 204 -6.78 0.05 -17.65
N LEU A 205 -7.21 0.97 -16.78
CA LEU A 205 -6.66 1.19 -15.45
C LEU A 205 -7.75 1.67 -14.48
N TYR A 206 -7.39 1.87 -13.21
CA TYR A 206 -8.31 2.29 -12.16
C TYR A 206 -7.84 3.58 -11.52
N SER A 207 -8.71 4.57 -11.44
CA SER A 207 -8.41 5.87 -10.84
C SER A 207 -9.21 6.06 -9.56
N VAL A 208 -8.58 6.70 -8.57
CA VAL A 208 -9.20 7.11 -7.31
C VAL A 208 -9.41 8.62 -7.35
N TYR A 209 -10.65 9.02 -7.15
CA TYR A 209 -11.09 10.40 -7.18
C TYR A 209 -11.60 10.84 -5.81
N LEU A 210 -11.50 12.13 -5.53
CA LEU A 210 -12.15 12.80 -4.41
C LEU A 210 -13.39 13.54 -4.89
N HIS A 211 -14.52 13.33 -4.22
CA HIS A 211 -15.75 14.05 -4.49
C HIS A 211 -15.70 15.43 -3.83
N CYS A 212 -15.78 16.49 -4.63
CA CYS A 212 -15.80 17.86 -4.16
C CYS A 212 -17.18 18.22 -3.60
N VAL A 213 -17.23 18.86 -2.42
CA VAL A 213 -18.48 19.35 -1.80
C VAL A 213 -19.23 20.32 -2.71
N ALA A 214 -18.51 21.10 -3.51
CA ALA A 214 -19.10 22.03 -4.49
C ALA A 214 -19.58 21.34 -5.79
N GLY A 215 -19.40 20.02 -5.89
CA GLY A 215 -19.54 19.24 -7.12
C GLY A 215 -18.23 19.15 -7.89
N GLY A 216 -18.11 18.11 -8.70
CA GLY A 216 -16.88 17.75 -9.42
C GLY A 216 -16.06 16.70 -8.68
N ILE A 217 -15.01 16.24 -9.35
CA ILE A 217 -14.08 15.24 -8.86
C ILE A 217 -12.65 15.66 -9.15
N ASP A 218 -11.73 15.34 -8.24
CA ASP A 218 -10.30 15.51 -8.45
C ASP A 218 -9.60 14.15 -8.36
N CYS A 219 -8.80 13.79 -9.37
CA CYS A 219 -8.03 12.55 -9.34
C CYS A 219 -6.93 12.65 -8.27
N VAL A 220 -6.69 11.56 -7.54
CA VAL A 220 -5.65 11.49 -6.49
C VAL A 220 -4.77 10.25 -6.58
N GLY A 221 -4.99 9.41 -7.58
CA GLY A 221 -4.17 8.25 -7.86
C GLY A 221 -4.70 7.40 -9.01
N ASP A 222 -3.78 6.78 -9.76
CA ASP A 222 -4.05 5.89 -10.89
C ASP A 222 -3.34 4.55 -10.66
N PHE A 223 -4.01 3.43 -10.91
CA PHE A 223 -3.55 2.09 -10.52
C PHE A 223 -3.83 1.08 -11.62
N SER A 224 -2.91 0.13 -11.82
CA SER A 224 -3.10 -0.97 -12.77
C SER A 224 -4.06 -2.06 -12.25
N LEU A 225 -4.23 -2.16 -10.93
CA LEU A 225 -5.06 -3.17 -10.28
C LEU A 225 -6.15 -2.53 -9.41
N LEU A 226 -7.38 -3.04 -9.52
CA LEU A 226 -8.51 -2.58 -8.71
C LEU A 226 -8.25 -2.76 -7.21
N LEU A 227 -7.58 -3.85 -6.83
CA LEU A 227 -7.28 -4.14 -5.43
C LEU A 227 -6.39 -3.04 -4.81
N ASP A 228 -5.43 -2.52 -5.57
CA ASP A 228 -4.53 -1.46 -5.11
C ASP A 228 -5.24 -0.11 -5.02
N ALA A 229 -6.08 0.21 -6.02
CA ALA A 229 -6.95 1.39 -5.96
C ALA A 229 -7.89 1.36 -4.74
N LYS A 230 -8.50 0.20 -4.46
CA LYS A 230 -9.36 0.01 -3.27
C LYS A 230 -8.59 0.08 -1.97
N LYS A 231 -7.38 -0.46 -1.91
CA LYS A 231 -6.49 -0.34 -0.74
C LYS A 231 -6.19 1.14 -0.48
N TYR A 232 -5.82 1.89 -1.51
CA TYR A 232 -5.54 3.31 -1.39
C TYR A 232 -6.78 4.13 -0.99
N ALA A 233 -7.94 3.87 -1.59
CA ALA A 233 -9.20 4.51 -1.19
C ALA A 233 -9.55 4.23 0.28
N ARG A 234 -9.29 3.02 0.76
CA ARG A 234 -9.48 2.65 2.17
C ARG A 234 -8.51 3.40 3.10
N ASP A 235 -7.26 3.58 2.70
CA ASP A 235 -6.29 4.38 3.45
C ASP A 235 -6.81 5.82 3.61
N LEU A 236 -7.35 6.42 2.54
CA LEU A 236 -7.95 7.76 2.57
C LEU A 236 -9.23 7.83 3.41
N GLU A 237 -10.09 6.82 3.33
CA GLU A 237 -11.29 6.70 4.17
C GLU A 237 -10.92 6.68 5.65
N LEU A 238 -9.89 5.91 6.05
CA LEU A 238 -9.41 5.89 7.43
C LEU A 238 -8.80 7.22 7.86
N LEU A 239 -8.06 7.87 6.96
CA LEU A 239 -7.36 9.13 7.25
C LEU A 239 -8.32 10.32 7.41
N TYR A 240 -9.32 10.43 6.55
CA TYR A 240 -10.21 11.59 6.49
C TYR A 240 -11.65 11.32 6.94
N SER A 241 -11.99 10.06 7.24
CA SER A 241 -13.35 9.63 7.59
C SER A 241 -14.39 9.94 6.49
N TRP A 242 -13.96 9.92 5.22
CA TRP A 242 -14.87 10.07 4.07
C TRP A 242 -15.36 8.70 3.60
N PRO A 243 -16.64 8.55 3.24
CA PRO A 243 -17.14 7.32 2.64
C PRO A 243 -16.45 7.05 1.30
N SER A 244 -16.14 5.77 1.04
CA SER A 244 -15.60 5.31 -0.23
C SER A 244 -16.65 4.53 -1.05
N TYR A 245 -16.67 4.75 -2.36
CA TYR A 245 -17.54 4.06 -3.31
C TYR A 245 -16.71 3.47 -4.45
N THR A 246 -16.99 2.23 -4.84
CA THR A 246 -16.34 1.56 -5.97
C THR A 246 -17.38 1.24 -7.03
N PHE A 247 -17.16 1.70 -8.25
CA PHE A 247 -18.13 1.58 -9.35
C PHE A 247 -17.76 0.53 -10.40
N CYS A 248 -16.48 0.14 -10.48
CA CYS A 248 -15.98 -0.83 -11.44
C CYS A 248 -15.79 -2.25 -10.87
N ASN A 249 -15.72 -3.23 -11.77
CA ASN A 249 -15.43 -4.62 -11.47
C ASN A 249 -13.96 -4.96 -11.76
N GLU A 250 -13.46 -6.08 -11.20
CA GLU A 250 -12.11 -6.57 -11.51
C GLU A 250 -11.99 -6.97 -12.99
N ILE A 251 -11.02 -6.40 -13.70
CA ILE A 251 -10.55 -6.88 -15.01
C ILE A 251 -10.09 -8.33 -14.83
N ARG A 252 -10.74 -9.24 -15.53
CA ARG A 252 -10.30 -10.63 -15.58
C ARG A 252 -9.18 -10.72 -16.62
N PRO A 253 -7.96 -11.15 -16.25
CA PRO A 253 -6.95 -11.43 -17.25
C PRO A 253 -7.47 -12.56 -18.16
N ASN A 254 -7.51 -12.30 -19.47
CA ASN A 254 -7.81 -13.29 -20.50
C ASN A 254 -6.72 -14.37 -20.60
#